data_AF-A0A936EHV2-F1
#
_entry.id   AF-A0A936EHV2-F1
#
_cell.length_a   1.000
_cell.length_b   1.000
_cell.length_c   1.000
_cell.angle_alpha   90.00
_cell.angle_beta   90.00
_cell.angle_gamma   90.00
#
_symmetry.space_group_name_H-M   'P 1'
#
loop_
_entity.id
_entity.type
_entity.pdbx_description
1 polymer ?
#
loop_
_entity_poly.entity_id
_entity_poly.type
_entity_poly.pdbx_seq_one_letter_code
_entity_poly.pdbx_strand_id
1 'polypeptide(L)' 'MGYGSYIFVVVMAVAVMASAVYALYWAVKTGQFHQFEKGATAIFDDEEPLGRPTDHFPQKRKKGRTV' A
#
# COMPACT_ATOMS: atom_id res chain seq x y z
N MET A 1 20.20 -20.25 -32.85
CA MET A 1 20.28 -19.33 -31.69
C MET A 1 20.54 -20.16 -30.45
N GLY A 2 21.57 -19.85 -29.66
CA GLY A 2 21.89 -20.62 -28.46
C GLY A 2 20.98 -20.27 -27.28
N TYR A 3 20.94 -21.14 -26.26
CA TYR A 3 20.11 -20.95 -25.06
C TYR A 3 20.57 -19.78 -24.15
N GLY A 4 21.73 -19.18 -24.44
CA GLY A 4 22.33 -18.13 -23.61
C GLY A 4 21.43 -16.91 -23.41
N SER A 5 20.67 -16.50 -24.44
CA SER A 5 19.73 -15.39 -24.32
C SER A 5 18.58 -15.70 -23.34
N TYR A 6 18.01 -16.91 -23.42
CA TYR A 6 16.92 -17.32 -22.53
C TYR A 6 17.39 -17.41 -21.07
N ILE A 7 18.57 -17.99 -20.83
CA ILE A 7 19.16 -18.06 -19.49
C ILE A 7 19.40 -16.65 -18.94
N PHE A 8 19.94 -15.75 -19.76
CA PHE A 8 20.16 -14.36 -19.37
C PHE A 8 18.86 -13.66 -18.96
N VAL A 9 17.79 -13.80 -19.76
CA VAL A 9 16.47 -13.21 -19.45
C VAL A 9 15.92 -13.75 -18.13
N VAL A 10 16.01 -15.07 -17.91
CA VAL A 10 15.51 -15.70 -16.67
C VAL A 10 16.29 -15.19 -15.45
N VAL A 11 17.61 -15.13 -15.53
CA VAL A 11 18.45 -14.61 -14.42
C VAL A 11 18.11 -13.17 -14.12
N MET A 12 17.95 -12.33 -15.14
CA MET A 12 17.55 -10.94 -14.98
C MET A 12 16.16 -10.80 -14.36
N ALA A 13 15.19 -11.59 -14.81
CA ALA A 13 13.84 -11.57 -14.26
C ALA A 13 13.83 -11.96 -12.76
N VAL A 14 14.58 -13.01 -12.39
CA VAL A 14 14.72 -13.44 -10.99
C VAL A 14 15.41 -12.35 -10.15
N ALA A 15 16.47 -11.74 -10.66
CA ALA A 15 17.19 -10.68 -9.95
C ALA A 15 16.29 -9.47 -9.68
N VAL A 16 15.54 -9.02 -10.69
CA VAL A 16 14.58 -7.91 -10.55
C VAL A 16 13.50 -8.27 -9.55
N MET A 17 12.90 -9.46 -9.66
CA MET A 17 11.85 -9.89 -8.73
C MET A 17 12.35 -9.99 -7.29
N ALA A 18 13.53 -10.57 -7.06
CA ALA A 18 14.15 -10.64 -5.74
C ALA A 18 14.40 -9.24 -5.17
N SER A 19 14.90 -8.31 -6.00
CA SER A 19 15.13 -6.92 -5.59
C SER A 19 13.83 -6.20 -5.20
N ALA A 20 12.74 -6.44 -5.93
CA ALA A 20 11.44 -5.83 -5.66
C ALA A 20 10.85 -6.34 -4.33
N VAL A 21 10.92 -7.66 -4.08
CA VAL A 21 10.46 -8.25 -2.81
C VAL A 21 11.30 -7.72 -1.64
N TYR A 22 12.62 -7.63 -1.81
CA TYR A 22 13.50 -7.08 -0.79
C TYR A 22 13.19 -5.61 -0.49
N ALA A 23 13.03 -4.78 -1.54
CA ALA A 23 12.69 -3.37 -1.39
C ALA A 23 11.33 -3.18 -0.69
N LEU A 24 10.34 -4.00 -1.03
CA LEU A 24 9.03 -4.00 -0.37
C LEU A 24 9.16 -4.37 1.11
N TYR A 25 9.88 -5.44 1.43
CA TYR A 25 10.14 -5.84 2.82
C TYR A 25 10.82 -4.73 3.61
N TRP A 26 11.84 -4.09 3.03
CA TRP A 26 12.53 -2.96 3.62
C TRP A 26 11.60 -1.77 3.87
N ALA A 27 10.75 -1.42 2.90
CA ALA A 27 9.81 -0.32 3.00
C ALA A 27 8.74 -0.55 4.08
N VAL A 28 8.26 -1.79 4.21
CA VAL A 28 7.36 -2.19 5.31
C VAL A 28 8.06 -2.07 6.65
N LYS A 29 9.28 -2.60 6.78
CA LYS A 29 10.04 -2.60 8.04
C LYS A 29 10.45 -1.19 8.49
N THR A 30 10.75 -0.30 7.54
CA THR A 30 11.12 1.10 7.83
C THR A 30 9.91 2.01 8.03
N GLY A 31 8.69 1.48 7.88
CA GLY A 31 7.48 2.26 8.08
C GLY A 31 7.23 3.29 6.99
N GLN A 32 7.72 3.09 5.76
CA GLN A 32 7.43 4.00 4.63
C GLN A 32 5.91 4.12 4.39
N PHE A 33 5.14 3.09 4.77
CA PHE A 33 3.68 3.05 4.66
C PHE A 33 2.95 3.67 5.87
N HIS A 34 3.64 4.11 6.94
CA HIS A 34 2.99 4.60 8.17
C HIS A 34 2.37 6.00 8.04
N GLN A 35 2.86 6.82 7.10
CA GLN A 35 2.50 8.24 6.99
C GLN A 35 1.74 8.55 5.70
N PHE A 36 0.97 7.60 5.18
CA PHE A 36 0.18 7.83 3.96
C PHE A 36 -0.83 8.94 4.10
N GLU A 37 -1.42 9.09 5.29
CA GLU A 37 -2.34 10.19 5.59
C GLU A 37 -1.65 11.54 5.37
N LYS A 38 -0.42 11.72 5.88
CA LYS A 38 0.34 12.97 5.69
C LYS A 38 0.62 13.27 4.22
N GLY A 39 0.92 12.26 3.41
CA GLY A 39 1.11 12.43 1.97
C GLY A 39 -0.20 12.81 1.26
N ALA A 40 -1.31 12.20 1.65
CA ALA A 40 -2.63 12.51 1.09
C ALA A 40 -3.12 13.91 1.48
N THR A 41 -2.78 14.38 2.68
CA THR A 41 -3.17 15.71 3.15
C THR A 41 -2.20 16.82 2.71
N ALA A 42 -1.07 16.49 2.09
CA ALA A 42 -0.04 17.47 1.70
C ALA A 42 -0.46 18.41 0.56
N ILE A 43 -1.54 18.09 -0.16
CA ILE A 43 -2.07 18.95 -1.23
C ILE A 43 -2.95 20.08 -0.70
N PHE A 44 -3.44 19.95 0.54
CA PHE A 44 -4.29 20.95 1.19
C PHE A 44 -3.39 21.92 1.94
N ASP A 45 -3.60 23.21 1.71
CA ASP A 45 -2.93 24.27 2.45
C ASP A 45 -3.79 24.75 3.63
N ASP A 46 -3.31 25.75 4.36
CA ASP A 46 -4.03 26.29 5.52
C ASP A 46 -5.36 26.99 5.13
N GLU A 47 -5.57 27.29 3.84
CA GLU A 47 -6.79 27.92 3.32
C GLU A 47 -7.84 26.88 2.87
N GLU A 48 -7.42 25.67 2.44
CA GLU A 48 -8.30 24.58 2.03
C GLU A 48 -8.53 23.52 3.14
N PRO A 49 -9.71 23.48 3.79
CA PRO A 49 -9.97 22.52 4.86
C PRO A 49 -10.15 21.09 4.34
N LEU A 50 -9.61 20.13 5.08
CA LEU A 50 -9.83 18.70 4.83
C LEU A 50 -11.33 18.34 4.91
N GLY A 51 -11.84 17.69 3.85
CA GLY A 51 -13.23 17.20 3.80
C GLY A 51 -13.51 16.13 4.86
N ARG A 52 -14.75 16.12 5.39
CA ARG A 52 -15.19 15.11 6.37
C ARG A 52 -15.84 13.91 5.66
N PRO A 53 -15.54 12.66 6.03
CA PRO A 53 -16.24 11.51 5.50
C PRO A 53 -17.75 11.63 5.77
N THR A 54 -18.56 11.67 4.71
CA THR A 54 -20.02 11.75 4.80
C THR A 54 -20.72 10.40 4.63
N ASP A 55 -19.99 9.38 4.16
CA ASP A 55 -20.51 8.03 4.01
C ASP A 55 -20.23 7.21 5.27
N HIS A 56 -21.27 6.55 5.78
CA HIS A 56 -21.19 5.69 6.96
C HIS A 56 -21.83 4.35 6.66
N PHE A 57 -21.09 3.27 6.89
CA PHE A 57 -21.65 1.93 6.83
C PHE A 57 -22.69 1.73 7.93
N PRO A 58 -23.84 1.07 7.62
CA PRO A 58 -24.85 0.79 8.63
C PRO A 58 -24.26 -0.02 9.79
N GLN A 59 -24.40 0.49 11.01
CA GLN A 59 -24.01 -0.27 12.20
C GLN A 59 -24.93 -1.49 12.35
N LYS A 60 -24.34 -2.69 12.53
CA LYS A 60 -25.12 -3.88 12.86
C LYS A 60 -25.85 -3.64 14.18
N ARG A 61 -27.19 -3.64 14.13
CA ARG A 61 -28.06 -3.56 15.32
C ARG A 61 -27.63 -4.67 16.29
N LYS A 62 -27.10 -4.32 17.46
CA LYS A 62 -26.89 -5.29 18.54
C LYS A 62 -28.27 -5.88 18.86
N LYS A 63 -28.45 -7.19 18.62
CA LYS A 63 -29.69 -7.91 18.92
C LYS A 63 -29.89 -7.77 20.43
N GLY A 64 -30.91 -7.00 20.82
CA GLY A 64 -31.24 -6.75 22.22
C GLY A 64 -31.35 -8.09 22.95
N ARG A 65 -30.59 -8.23 24.02
CA ARG A 65 -30.73 -9.34 24.97
C ARG A 65 -32.07 -9.08 25.66
N THR A 66 -33.10 -9.81 25.25
CA THR A 66 -34.39 -9.81 25.93
C THR A 66 -34.12 -10.24 27.37
N VAL A 67 -34.38 -9.34 28.31
CA VAL A 67 -34.43 -9.62 29.75
C VAL A 67 -35.71 -10.39 30.02
#